data_AF-A0A957X0Y5-F1
#
_entry.id   AF-A0A957X0Y5-F1
#
_cell.length_a   1.000
_cell.length_b   1.000
_cell.length_c   1.000
_cell.angle_alpha   90.00
_cell.angle_beta   90.00
_cell.angle_gamma   90.00
#
_symmetry.space_group_name_H-M   'P 1'
#
loop_
_entity.id
_entity.type
_entity.pdbx_description
1 polymer ?
#
loop_
_entity_poly.entity_id
_entity_poly.type
_entity_poly.pdbx_seq_one_letter_code
_entity_poly.pdbx_strand_id
1 'polypeptide(L)'
;MNKLIQPRWRAMTLLTILVLLWTTVTPAVTRAQASMPLVEEPNITTVPETEPTVTAAAAAADCSNSPFGGLLLVGAEREIFVSYRGGTAPHQGELIATRLDLTNAGKFQPQATWFGSTTDAALGNVTDPAATVADLNADGKFEFVQAFRDANGEYRLAAQSNSAGSDTWQGTATNHQSFATAAGNLTRSAGGDQEIAVVSRSPVDSLNVHLINGASDGGLPGDLQTLGLWRSVENFRQAPELLDVATGDLDGDGYNDEVIVAFREATMDWIQLVVLEYTPNHQQGSGSNYESNLMALASLRVEAGKVLNLGVAAADIDGDYQAEIVLAYDHGNEDNDGFSNKITVRTY
;
A
#
# COMPACT_ATOMS: atom_id res chain seq x y z
N MET A 1 44.85 -39.39 -39.42
CA MET A 1 46.11 -39.31 -38.67
C MET A 1 47.09 -38.48 -39.47
N ASN A 2 47.13 -37.15 -39.24
CA ASN A 2 48.06 -36.24 -39.91
C ASN A 2 48.55 -35.21 -38.88
N LYS A 3 49.89 -35.05 -38.84
CA LYS A 3 50.63 -34.05 -38.07
C LYS A 3 50.27 -32.64 -38.54
N LEU A 4 50.04 -31.71 -37.61
CA LEU A 4 50.23 -30.25 -37.82
C LEU A 4 50.62 -29.64 -36.46
N ILE A 5 51.90 -29.28 -36.28
CA ILE A 5 52.48 -27.94 -36.45
C ILE A 5 52.09 -26.99 -35.29
N GLN A 6 53.07 -26.69 -34.45
CA GLN A 6 53.05 -25.58 -33.48
C GLN A 6 53.01 -24.22 -34.21
N PRO A 7 52.42 -23.21 -33.55
CA PRO A 7 53.10 -21.93 -33.42
C PRO A 7 53.09 -21.49 -31.93
N ARG A 8 54.23 -21.15 -31.32
CA ARG A 8 55.08 -19.98 -31.50
C ARG A 8 54.39 -18.62 -31.16
N TRP A 9 54.87 -18.08 -30.03
CA TRP A 9 55.28 -16.70 -29.75
C TRP A 9 54.35 -15.82 -28.91
N ARG A 10 54.93 -15.48 -27.75
CA ARG A 10 54.54 -14.47 -26.79
C ARG A 10 54.75 -13.08 -27.41
N ALA A 11 53.71 -12.26 -27.42
CA ALA A 11 53.83 -10.81 -27.49
C ALA A 11 52.73 -10.24 -26.58
N MET A 12 53.12 -10.02 -25.33
CA MET A 12 52.29 -9.46 -24.28
C MET A 12 52.44 -7.94 -24.38
N THR A 13 51.57 -7.30 -25.17
CA THR A 13 51.52 -5.83 -25.25
C THR A 13 50.67 -5.32 -24.10
N LEU A 14 51.36 -4.82 -23.07
CA LEU A 14 50.80 -4.10 -21.93
C LEU A 14 50.18 -2.78 -22.44
N LEU A 15 48.86 -2.68 -22.48
CA LEU A 15 48.16 -1.41 -22.72
C LEU A 15 47.84 -0.78 -21.37
N THR A 16 48.69 0.14 -20.94
CA THR A 16 48.52 0.94 -19.74
C THR A 16 47.47 2.02 -20.02
N ILE A 17 46.20 1.78 -19.64
CA ILE A 17 45.17 2.81 -19.64
C ILE A 17 45.36 3.64 -18.36
N LEU A 18 45.84 4.86 -18.56
CA LEU A 18 45.95 5.90 -17.55
C LEU A 18 44.56 6.51 -17.32
N VAL A 19 43.81 6.00 -16.34
CA VAL A 19 42.57 6.65 -15.85
C VAL A 19 42.98 7.74 -14.87
N LEU A 20 42.89 9.01 -15.29
CA LEU A 20 42.92 10.14 -14.39
C LEU A 20 41.65 10.12 -13.53
N LEU A 21 41.77 9.68 -12.27
CA LEU A 21 40.78 10.00 -11.24
C LEU A 21 40.90 11.49 -10.91
N TRP A 22 39.97 12.31 -11.40
CA TRP A 22 39.69 13.61 -10.81
C TRP A 22 38.79 13.39 -9.58
N THR A 23 39.40 13.31 -8.40
CA THR A 23 38.67 13.43 -7.15
C THR A 23 38.38 14.91 -6.90
N THR A 24 37.20 15.38 -7.28
CA THR A 24 36.67 16.64 -6.75
C THR A 24 36.31 16.40 -5.30
N VAL A 25 37.15 16.88 -4.38
CA VAL A 25 36.84 16.98 -2.96
C VAL A 25 35.73 18.03 -2.83
N THR A 26 34.48 17.58 -2.73
CA THR A 26 33.40 18.45 -2.25
C THR A 26 33.65 18.74 -0.77
N PRO A 27 33.74 20.00 -0.34
CA PRO A 27 33.80 20.31 1.07
C PRO A 27 32.54 19.78 1.76
N ALA A 28 32.70 19.12 2.90
CA ALA A 28 31.60 18.75 3.76
C ALA A 28 30.85 20.04 4.13
N VAL A 29 29.63 20.20 3.62
CA VAL A 29 28.68 21.19 4.13
C VAL A 29 28.23 20.67 5.48
N THR A 30 28.89 21.14 6.53
CA THR A 30 28.34 21.09 7.88
C THR A 30 27.06 21.92 7.86
N ARG A 31 25.91 21.26 7.71
CA ARG A 31 24.63 21.85 8.12
C ARG A 31 24.77 22.14 9.62
N ALA A 32 24.95 23.41 9.96
CA ALA A 32 24.64 23.88 11.29
C ALA A 32 23.20 23.44 11.56
N GLN A 33 22.99 22.57 12.55
CA GLN A 33 21.67 22.39 13.14
C GLN A 33 21.25 23.78 13.62
N ALA A 34 20.36 24.42 12.88
CA ALA A 34 19.57 25.49 13.44
C ALA A 34 18.81 24.86 14.60
N SER A 35 19.25 25.15 15.82
CA SER A 35 18.46 24.90 17.02
C SER A 35 17.13 25.61 16.77
N MET A 36 16.07 24.85 16.50
CA MET A 36 14.73 25.40 16.51
C MET A 36 14.56 26.04 17.89
N PRO A 37 14.11 27.30 17.97
CA PRO A 37 13.81 27.89 19.26
C PRO A 37 12.83 26.96 19.97
N LEU A 38 13.13 26.59 21.22
CA LEU A 38 12.14 26.01 22.10
C LEU A 38 10.94 26.97 22.08
N VAL A 39 9.83 26.52 21.51
CA VAL A 39 8.55 27.18 21.71
C VAL A 39 8.25 26.98 23.18
N GLU A 40 8.44 28.03 23.99
CA GLU A 40 7.93 28.04 25.36
C GLU A 40 6.43 27.72 25.29
N GLU A 41 6.02 26.69 26.03
CA GLU A 41 4.61 26.35 26.15
C GLU A 41 3.85 27.60 26.58
N PRO A 42 2.74 27.97 25.90
CA PRO A 42 1.96 29.12 26.29
C PRO A 42 1.51 28.92 27.72
N ASN A 43 1.85 29.88 28.58
CA ASN A 43 1.45 29.88 29.98
C ASN A 43 -0.09 29.95 30.04
N ILE A 44 -0.74 28.78 30.14
CA ILE A 44 -2.18 28.66 30.24
C ILE A 44 -2.57 29.22 31.60
N THR A 45 -2.95 30.49 31.59
CA THR A 45 -3.56 31.13 32.75
C THR A 45 -4.88 30.42 32.99
N THR A 46 -4.99 29.71 34.10
CA THR A 46 -6.20 28.98 34.51
C THR A 46 -7.37 29.96 34.57
N VAL A 47 -8.19 29.97 33.53
CA VAL A 47 -9.50 30.63 33.54
C VAL A 47 -10.36 29.84 34.54
N PRO A 48 -11.00 30.50 35.52
CA PRO A 48 -11.91 29.81 36.42
C PRO A 48 -13.04 29.17 35.60
N GLU A 49 -13.09 27.84 35.66
CA GLU A 49 -14.12 27.01 35.04
C GLU A 49 -15.46 27.41 35.64
N THR A 50 -16.21 28.21 34.89
CA THR A 50 -17.62 28.45 35.17
C THR A 50 -18.35 27.31 34.51
N GLU A 51 -18.73 26.30 35.30
CA GLU A 51 -19.53 25.18 34.79
C GLU A 51 -20.76 25.74 34.07
N PRO A 52 -20.92 25.48 32.76
CA PRO A 52 -22.11 25.90 32.05
C PRO A 52 -23.29 25.17 32.68
N THR A 53 -24.29 25.95 33.08
CA THR A 53 -25.57 25.42 33.56
C THR A 53 -26.17 24.61 32.42
N VAL A 54 -26.09 23.27 32.51
CA VAL A 54 -26.60 22.35 31.50
C VAL A 54 -28.11 22.52 31.44
N THR A 55 -28.55 23.33 30.48
CA THR A 55 -29.95 23.39 30.07
C THR A 55 -30.27 22.07 29.39
N ALA A 56 -31.45 21.52 29.67
CA ALA A 56 -31.90 20.19 29.26
C ALA A 56 -31.41 19.80 27.86
N ALA A 57 -30.76 18.63 27.77
CA ALA A 57 -30.24 18.06 26.53
C ALA A 57 -31.28 18.19 25.41
N ALA A 58 -30.97 19.02 24.40
CA ALA A 58 -31.66 18.95 23.13
C ALA A 58 -31.57 17.49 22.66
N ALA A 59 -32.70 16.91 22.28
CA ALA A 59 -32.70 15.58 21.68
C ALA A 59 -31.64 15.57 20.57
N ALA A 60 -30.77 14.55 20.59
CA ALA A 60 -29.79 14.37 19.53
C ALA A 60 -30.52 14.49 18.18
N ALA A 61 -29.94 15.28 17.25
CA ALA A 61 -30.55 15.48 15.96
C ALA A 61 -30.88 14.10 15.35
N ASP A 62 -32.12 13.94 14.89
CA ASP A 62 -32.54 12.71 14.24
C ASP A 62 -31.84 12.62 12.88
N CYS A 63 -30.68 11.98 12.89
CA CYS A 63 -29.84 11.85 11.71
C CYS A 63 -30.34 10.76 10.73
N SER A 64 -31.52 10.18 10.96
CA SER A 64 -32.14 9.25 10.02
C SER A 64 -32.61 9.91 8.73
N ASN A 65 -32.75 11.24 8.71
CA ASN A 65 -33.16 12.04 7.55
C ASN A 65 -32.18 13.19 7.30
N SER A 66 -30.89 12.88 7.10
CA SER A 66 -29.90 13.90 6.71
C SER A 66 -30.25 14.48 5.33
N PRO A 67 -30.26 15.82 5.14
CA PRO A 67 -30.44 16.43 3.83
C PRO A 67 -29.24 16.21 2.90
N PHE A 68 -28.18 15.56 3.39
CA PHE A 68 -26.96 15.21 2.65
C PHE A 68 -26.93 13.73 2.20
N GLY A 69 -28.03 12.98 2.31
CA GLY A 69 -28.10 11.56 1.92
C GLY A 69 -28.02 10.58 3.09
N GLY A 70 -27.91 9.29 2.78
CA GLY A 70 -27.77 8.22 3.78
C GLY A 70 -26.57 8.46 4.71
N LEU A 71 -26.72 8.07 5.98
CA LEU A 71 -25.65 8.24 6.96
C LEU A 71 -24.67 7.09 6.85
N LEU A 72 -23.45 7.35 6.36
CA LEU A 72 -22.36 6.39 6.46
C LEU A 72 -21.90 6.32 7.91
N LEU A 73 -22.30 5.26 8.60
CA LEU A 73 -21.84 4.98 9.95
C LEU A 73 -20.43 4.41 9.86
N VAL A 74 -19.43 5.29 9.95
CA VAL A 74 -18.03 4.84 10.09
C VAL A 74 -17.91 4.12 11.43
N GLY A 75 -17.71 2.80 11.38
CA GLY A 75 -17.43 1.97 12.54
C GLY A 75 -18.62 1.24 13.16
N ALA A 76 -19.37 0.44 12.37
CA ALA A 76 -20.17 -0.64 12.96
C ALA A 76 -19.25 -1.60 13.77
N GLU A 77 -18.10 -1.94 13.21
CA GLU A 77 -16.87 -2.31 13.94
C GLU A 77 -16.06 -1.05 14.27
N ARG A 78 -15.98 -0.70 15.55
CA ARG A 78 -15.43 0.58 16.04
C ARG A 78 -13.90 0.66 16.05
N GLU A 79 -13.25 0.04 15.07
CA GLU A 79 -11.80 -0.18 15.09
C GLU A 79 -11.08 0.59 13.99
N ILE A 80 -9.90 1.12 14.31
CA ILE A 80 -8.96 1.68 13.33
C ILE A 80 -7.66 0.91 13.47
N PHE A 81 -7.14 0.43 12.34
CA PHE A 81 -5.85 -0.22 12.27
C PHE A 81 -4.83 0.74 11.66
N VAL A 82 -3.64 0.80 12.27
CA VAL A 82 -2.56 1.69 11.84
C VAL A 82 -1.31 0.87 11.66
N SER A 83 -0.79 0.85 10.43
CA SER A 83 0.51 0.28 10.06
C SER A 83 1.54 1.40 9.98
N TYR A 84 2.69 1.21 10.60
CA TYR A 84 3.80 2.16 10.46
C TYR A 84 5.15 1.52 10.73
N ARG A 85 6.20 2.17 10.22
CA ARG A 85 7.59 1.89 10.56
C ARG A 85 7.99 2.70 11.78
N GLY A 86 8.52 2.04 12.81
CA GLY A 86 8.97 2.72 14.02
C GLY A 86 10.07 3.75 13.75
N GLY A 87 9.91 4.95 14.27
CA GLY A 87 10.82 6.09 14.00
C GLY A 87 11.90 6.31 15.05
N THR A 88 11.78 5.71 16.24
CA THR A 88 12.60 6.02 17.42
C THR A 88 12.99 4.76 18.19
N ALA A 89 14.10 4.85 18.93
CA ALA A 89 14.56 3.76 19.79
C ALA A 89 13.56 3.48 20.94
N PRO A 90 13.38 2.21 21.37
CA PRO A 90 14.11 1.03 20.90
C PRO A 90 13.55 0.39 19.60
N HIS A 91 12.43 0.90 19.07
CA HIS A 91 11.67 0.29 17.97
C HIS A 91 12.02 0.88 16.59
N GLN A 92 13.24 1.39 16.41
CA GLN A 92 13.60 2.06 15.17
C GLN A 92 13.65 1.07 14.00
N GLY A 93 12.90 1.37 12.94
CA GLY A 93 12.83 0.56 11.73
C GLY A 93 11.91 -0.65 11.84
N GLU A 94 11.30 -0.90 12.99
CA GLU A 94 10.41 -2.05 13.21
C GLU A 94 9.05 -1.88 12.51
N LEU A 95 8.46 -2.97 12.03
CA LEU A 95 7.06 -3.00 11.62
C LEU A 95 6.16 -2.99 12.85
N ILE A 96 5.29 -1.99 12.94
CA ILE A 96 4.38 -1.82 14.07
C ILE A 96 2.95 -1.80 13.56
N ALA A 97 2.07 -2.47 14.29
CA ALA A 97 0.63 -2.33 14.13
C ALA A 97 0.02 -1.79 15.41
N THR A 98 -0.97 -0.91 15.28
CA THR A 98 -1.79 -0.49 16.40
C THR A 98 -3.25 -0.59 16.01
N ARG A 99 -4.03 -1.25 16.87
CA ARG A 99 -5.49 -1.25 16.82
C ARG A 99 -6.01 -0.23 17.82
N LEU A 100 -6.75 0.74 17.32
CA LEU A 100 -7.50 1.72 18.11
C LEU A 100 -8.96 1.28 18.16
N ASP A 101 -9.58 1.39 19.32
CA ASP A 101 -11.01 1.09 19.50
C ASP A 101 -11.73 2.31 20.09
N LEU A 102 -12.99 2.52 19.71
CA LEU A 102 -13.82 3.61 20.21
C LEU A 102 -14.39 3.24 21.58
N THR A 103 -13.87 3.91 22.60
CA THR A 103 -14.39 3.77 23.97
C THR A 103 -15.84 4.23 24.10
N ASN A 104 -16.50 3.84 25.19
CA ASN A 104 -17.84 4.33 25.56
C ASN A 104 -17.92 5.86 25.70
N ALA A 105 -16.79 6.55 25.86
CA ALA A 105 -16.69 8.00 25.90
C ALA A 105 -16.58 8.65 24.50
N GLY A 106 -16.70 7.87 23.42
CA GLY A 106 -16.56 8.36 22.05
C GLY A 106 -15.14 8.76 21.66
N LYS A 107 -14.12 8.18 22.32
CA LYS A 107 -12.71 8.45 22.04
C LYS A 107 -12.00 7.19 21.57
N PHE A 108 -11.23 7.31 20.48
CA PHE A 108 -10.32 6.25 20.06
C PHE A 108 -9.17 6.11 21.06
N GLN A 109 -8.91 4.88 21.48
CA GLN A 109 -7.77 4.55 22.34
C GLN A 109 -7.06 3.31 21.80
N PRO A 110 -5.71 3.26 21.88
CA PRO A 110 -4.97 2.04 21.58
C PRO A 110 -5.44 0.91 22.49
N GLN A 111 -5.93 -0.16 21.87
CA GLN A 111 -6.32 -1.38 22.58
C GLN A 111 -5.17 -2.39 22.55
N ALA A 112 -4.48 -2.49 21.42
CA ALA A 112 -3.32 -3.35 21.23
C ALA A 112 -2.30 -2.66 20.32
N THR A 113 -1.02 -2.79 20.67
CA THR A 113 0.11 -2.43 19.81
C THR A 113 1.04 -3.63 19.73
N TRP A 114 1.32 -4.07 18.51
CA TRP A 114 2.25 -5.15 18.23
C TRP A 114 3.54 -4.61 17.64
N PHE A 115 4.66 -5.14 18.12
CA PHE A 115 6.01 -4.76 17.76
C PHE A 115 6.67 -5.97 17.08
N GLY A 116 6.82 -5.92 15.76
CA GLY A 116 7.18 -7.11 14.98
C GLY A 116 8.55 -7.73 15.27
N SER A 117 9.56 -6.92 15.63
CA SER A 117 10.92 -7.40 15.96
C SER A 117 10.97 -8.25 17.23
N THR A 118 9.92 -8.20 18.07
CA THR A 118 9.79 -9.09 19.23
C THR A 118 9.48 -10.53 18.83
N THR A 119 8.94 -10.72 17.61
CA THR A 119 8.49 -12.01 17.08
C THR A 119 9.37 -12.55 15.96
N ASP A 120 9.86 -11.70 15.04
CA ASP A 120 10.74 -12.09 13.93
C ASP A 120 11.73 -10.95 13.62
N ALA A 121 13.01 -11.29 13.47
CA ALA A 121 14.05 -10.34 13.10
C ALA A 121 13.83 -9.71 11.71
N ALA A 122 13.13 -10.39 10.80
CA ALA A 122 12.77 -9.87 9.49
C ALA A 122 11.75 -8.71 9.56
N LEU A 123 11.08 -8.54 10.69
CA LEU A 123 10.19 -7.42 10.96
C LEU A 123 10.93 -6.19 11.51
N GLY A 124 12.26 -6.26 11.57
CA GLY A 124 13.15 -5.13 11.82
C GLY A 124 13.68 -4.48 10.54
N ASN A 125 13.92 -3.18 10.56
CA ASN A 125 14.40 -2.36 9.44
C ASN A 125 13.54 -2.45 8.16
N VAL A 126 12.22 -2.55 8.32
CA VAL A 126 11.28 -2.62 7.19
C VAL A 126 11.22 -1.30 6.42
N THR A 127 10.74 -1.31 5.19
CA THR A 127 10.51 -0.14 4.35
C THR A 127 9.22 -0.28 3.55
N ASP A 128 8.66 0.86 3.13
CA ASP A 128 7.46 0.96 2.30
C ASP A 128 6.25 0.18 2.88
N PRO A 129 5.88 0.34 4.16
CA PRO A 129 4.74 -0.38 4.72
C PRO A 129 3.43 0.07 4.06
N ALA A 130 2.63 -0.89 3.63
CA ALA A 130 1.22 -0.73 3.26
C ALA A 130 0.39 -1.70 4.10
N ALA A 131 -0.91 -1.45 4.25
CA ALA A 131 -1.76 -2.34 5.02
C ALA A 131 -3.21 -2.32 4.58
N THR A 132 -3.91 -3.41 4.89
CA THR A 132 -5.34 -3.57 4.68
C THR A 132 -5.92 -4.44 5.80
N VAL A 133 -7.24 -4.58 5.81
CA VAL A 133 -7.96 -5.49 6.69
C VAL A 133 -8.71 -6.50 5.83
N ALA A 134 -8.69 -7.77 6.23
CA ALA A 134 -9.31 -8.85 5.47
C ALA A 134 -9.87 -9.91 6.42
N ASP A 135 -11.08 -10.42 6.19
CA ASP A 135 -11.59 -11.62 6.85
C ASP A 135 -11.05 -12.84 6.10
N LEU A 136 -9.86 -13.30 6.49
CA LEU A 136 -9.09 -14.29 5.74
C LEU A 136 -9.65 -15.71 5.87
N ASN A 137 -10.57 -15.94 6.81
CA ASN A 137 -11.12 -17.27 7.12
C ASN A 137 -12.65 -17.33 7.17
N ALA A 138 -13.32 -16.22 6.82
CA ALA A 138 -14.78 -16.07 6.85
C ALA A 138 -15.40 -16.29 8.24
N ASP A 139 -14.71 -15.95 9.33
CA ASP A 139 -15.25 -16.05 10.69
C ASP A 139 -16.03 -14.81 11.14
N GLY A 140 -16.13 -13.81 10.26
CA GLY A 140 -16.78 -12.53 10.50
C GLY A 140 -15.89 -11.55 11.27
N LYS A 141 -14.58 -11.80 11.37
CA LYS A 141 -13.62 -10.88 11.98
C LYS A 141 -12.51 -10.58 10.99
N PHE A 142 -12.07 -9.34 11.01
CA PHE A 142 -10.96 -8.92 10.18
C PHE A 142 -9.62 -9.21 10.85
N GLU A 143 -8.69 -9.70 10.04
CA GLU A 143 -7.28 -9.70 10.29
C GLU A 143 -6.61 -8.46 9.71
N PHE A 144 -5.57 -7.98 10.41
CA PHE A 144 -4.79 -6.85 9.94
C PHE A 144 -3.56 -7.31 9.18
N VAL A 145 -3.50 -6.99 7.88
CA VAL A 145 -2.45 -7.45 6.97
C VAL A 145 -1.56 -6.29 6.58
N GLN A 146 -0.25 -6.45 6.72
CA GLN A 146 0.75 -5.44 6.39
C GLN A 146 1.71 -5.97 5.33
N ALA A 147 1.83 -5.27 4.20
CA ALA A 147 2.86 -5.50 3.19
C ALA A 147 4.07 -4.61 3.45
N PHE A 148 5.27 -5.15 3.26
CA PHE A 148 6.50 -4.39 3.46
C PHE A 148 7.68 -5.02 2.71
N ARG A 149 8.77 -4.24 2.60
CA ARG A 149 10.10 -4.76 2.23
C ARG A 149 10.97 -4.88 3.48
N ASP A 150 11.54 -6.05 3.70
CA ASP A 150 12.42 -6.31 4.85
C ASP A 150 13.86 -5.78 4.65
N ALA A 151 14.73 -6.03 5.62
CA ALA A 151 16.13 -5.60 5.60
C ALA A 151 16.97 -6.26 4.49
N ASN A 152 16.57 -7.45 4.02
CA ASN A 152 17.23 -8.18 2.93
C ASN A 152 16.69 -7.76 1.55
N GLY A 153 15.69 -6.88 1.54
CA GLY A 153 14.99 -6.47 0.33
C GLY A 153 13.88 -7.43 -0.06
N GLU A 154 13.55 -8.45 0.73
CA GLU A 154 12.47 -9.38 0.44
C GLU A 154 11.12 -8.70 0.62
N TYR A 155 10.21 -8.96 -0.31
CA TYR A 155 8.82 -8.58 -0.18
C TYR A 155 8.11 -9.58 0.74
N ARG A 156 7.47 -9.07 1.80
CA ARG A 156 6.80 -9.88 2.82
C ARG A 156 5.43 -9.31 3.16
N LEU A 157 4.57 -10.19 3.65
CA LEU A 157 3.35 -9.85 4.35
C LEU A 157 3.45 -10.30 5.81
N ALA A 158 2.81 -9.56 6.70
CA ALA A 158 2.52 -10.01 8.06
C ALA A 158 1.02 -9.86 8.31
N ALA A 159 0.38 -10.89 8.86
CA ALA A 159 -1.02 -10.84 9.27
C ALA A 159 -1.10 -10.92 10.79
N GLN A 160 -1.98 -10.13 11.38
CA GLN A 160 -2.33 -10.21 12.78
C GLN A 160 -3.76 -10.70 12.90
N SER A 161 -3.87 -11.95 13.32
CA SER A 161 -5.16 -12.58 13.55
C SER A 161 -5.64 -12.35 14.97
N ASN A 162 -6.97 -12.30 15.12
CA ASN A 162 -7.60 -12.22 16.43
C ASN A 162 -7.49 -13.54 17.22
N SER A 163 -7.20 -14.66 16.55
CA SER A 163 -7.31 -16.03 17.10
C SER A 163 -6.00 -16.83 17.09
N ALA A 164 -5.12 -16.65 16.10
CA ALA A 164 -3.91 -17.44 15.88
C ALA A 164 -2.59 -16.72 16.18
N GLY A 165 -2.63 -15.41 16.51
CA GLY A 165 -1.44 -14.58 16.72
C GLY A 165 -0.94 -13.94 15.41
N SER A 166 0.34 -13.58 15.36
CA SER A 166 0.96 -12.99 14.17
C SER A 166 1.56 -14.07 13.26
N ASP A 167 1.29 -13.97 11.97
CA ASP A 167 1.84 -14.86 10.94
C ASP A 167 2.54 -14.04 9.84
N THR A 168 3.43 -14.67 9.07
CA THR A 168 4.20 -14.02 8.00
C THR A 168 4.23 -14.84 6.74
N TRP A 169 4.06 -14.17 5.60
CA TRP A 169 4.28 -14.74 4.28
C TRP A 169 5.44 -14.04 3.58
N GLN A 170 6.21 -14.80 2.81
CA GLN A 170 7.31 -14.29 2.02
C GLN A 170 7.08 -14.49 0.52
N GLY A 171 7.25 -13.41 -0.23
CA GLY A 171 7.29 -13.46 -1.68
C GLY A 171 8.61 -14.04 -2.19
N THR A 172 8.56 -14.72 -3.34
CA THR A 172 9.75 -15.30 -3.98
C THR A 172 10.64 -14.26 -4.67
N ALA A 173 10.13 -13.04 -4.88
CA ALA A 173 10.84 -11.95 -5.52
C ALA A 173 11.37 -10.93 -4.49
N THR A 174 12.61 -10.51 -4.68
CA THR A 174 13.28 -9.49 -3.86
C THR A 174 13.14 -8.12 -4.50
N ASN A 175 13.43 -7.06 -3.76
CA ASN A 175 13.55 -5.65 -4.17
C ASN A 175 12.29 -5.02 -4.79
N HIS A 176 11.11 -5.50 -4.43
CA HIS A 176 9.88 -4.77 -4.73
C HIS A 176 9.82 -3.47 -3.91
N GLN A 177 9.19 -2.45 -4.47
CA GLN A 177 9.08 -1.12 -3.87
C GLN A 177 7.67 -0.58 -4.03
N SER A 178 7.32 0.44 -3.23
CA SER A 178 6.05 1.16 -3.31
C SER A 178 4.86 0.21 -3.22
N PHE A 179 4.45 -0.17 -2.02
CA PHE A 179 3.33 -1.11 -1.84
C PHE A 179 2.00 -0.39 -1.69
N ALA A 180 0.94 -1.02 -2.17
CA ALA A 180 -0.44 -0.72 -1.82
C ALA A 180 -1.19 -2.05 -1.67
N THR A 181 -2.18 -2.10 -0.78
CA THR A 181 -2.91 -3.33 -0.47
C THR A 181 -4.40 -3.08 -0.29
N ALA A 182 -5.23 -3.95 -0.87
CA ALA A 182 -6.67 -4.01 -0.66
C ALA A 182 -7.10 -5.47 -0.44
N ALA A 183 -8.32 -5.66 0.05
CA ALA A 183 -8.87 -6.99 0.26
C ALA A 183 -10.32 -7.05 -0.20
N GLY A 184 -10.75 -8.21 -0.67
CA GLY A 184 -12.10 -8.44 -1.17
C GLY A 184 -12.34 -9.94 -1.34
N ASN A 185 -13.55 -10.33 -1.71
CA ASN A 185 -13.84 -11.72 -2.06
C ASN A 185 -13.44 -11.96 -3.52
N LEU A 186 -12.13 -11.90 -3.79
CA LEU A 186 -11.55 -11.87 -5.13
C LEU A 186 -11.70 -13.21 -5.86
N THR A 187 -11.89 -14.30 -5.13
CA THR A 187 -12.14 -15.63 -5.74
C THR A 187 -13.61 -15.97 -5.90
N ARG A 188 -14.51 -15.06 -5.51
CA ARG A 188 -15.97 -15.29 -5.45
C ARG A 188 -16.30 -16.51 -4.58
N SER A 189 -15.55 -16.68 -3.50
CA SER A 189 -15.72 -17.74 -2.53
C SER A 189 -17.14 -17.69 -1.94
N ALA A 190 -17.78 -18.86 -1.81
CA ALA A 190 -19.10 -18.94 -1.19
C ALA A 190 -19.04 -18.74 0.33
N GLY A 191 -17.86 -18.94 0.93
CA GLY A 191 -17.62 -18.68 2.34
C GLY A 191 -17.58 -17.18 2.66
N GLY A 192 -17.21 -16.36 1.68
CA GLY A 192 -16.97 -14.93 1.88
C GLY A 192 -15.57 -14.67 2.45
N ASP A 193 -14.68 -15.67 2.46
CA ASP A 193 -13.28 -15.46 2.77
C ASP A 193 -12.69 -14.46 1.77
N GLN A 194 -11.89 -13.55 2.30
CA GLN A 194 -11.30 -12.46 1.54
C GLN A 194 -9.85 -12.78 1.19
N GLU A 195 -9.47 -12.43 -0.03
CA GLU A 195 -8.10 -12.44 -0.50
C GLU A 195 -7.50 -11.04 -0.48
N ILE A 196 -6.16 -11.01 -0.42
CA ILE A 196 -5.39 -9.77 -0.41
C ILE A 196 -4.85 -9.51 -1.82
N ALA A 197 -5.16 -8.34 -2.37
CA ALA A 197 -4.50 -7.79 -3.54
C ALA A 197 -3.31 -6.93 -3.08
N VAL A 198 -2.11 -7.24 -3.56
CA VAL A 198 -0.89 -6.48 -3.27
C VAL A 198 -0.29 -5.93 -4.55
N VAL A 199 -0.27 -4.61 -4.64
CA VAL A 199 0.32 -3.87 -5.75
C VAL A 199 1.71 -3.41 -5.36
N SER A 200 2.65 -3.53 -6.28
CA SER A 200 4.02 -3.08 -6.10
C SER A 200 4.70 -2.70 -7.41
N ARG A 201 5.79 -1.94 -7.30
CA ARG A 201 6.79 -1.81 -8.35
C ARG A 201 7.82 -2.92 -8.19
N SER A 202 7.93 -3.78 -9.20
CA SER A 202 8.93 -4.86 -9.23
C SER A 202 10.37 -4.33 -9.42
N PRO A 203 11.40 -5.16 -9.25
CA PRO A 203 12.81 -4.79 -9.46
C PRO A 203 13.18 -4.43 -10.91
N VAL A 204 12.36 -4.87 -11.86
CA VAL A 204 12.52 -4.55 -13.29
C VAL A 204 11.58 -3.41 -13.69
N ASP A 205 11.12 -2.63 -12.71
CA ASP A 205 10.24 -1.48 -12.86
C ASP A 205 8.86 -1.79 -13.44
N SER A 206 8.44 -3.05 -13.56
CA SER A 206 7.06 -3.36 -13.93
C SER A 206 6.07 -3.06 -12.81
N LEU A 207 4.87 -2.61 -13.16
CA LEU A 207 3.69 -2.67 -12.29
C LEU A 207 3.36 -4.14 -12.04
N ASN A 208 3.13 -4.48 -10.78
CA ASN A 208 2.94 -5.85 -10.38
C ASN A 208 1.83 -6.00 -9.33
N VAL A 209 0.96 -6.98 -9.52
CA VAL A 209 -0.16 -7.30 -8.64
C VAL A 209 -0.11 -8.78 -8.29
N HIS A 210 -0.16 -9.09 -6.99
CA HIS A 210 -0.32 -10.44 -6.47
C HIS A 210 -1.67 -10.57 -5.78
N LEU A 211 -2.36 -11.69 -6.00
CA LEU A 211 -3.44 -12.14 -5.13
C LEU A 211 -2.94 -13.21 -4.19
N ILE A 212 -3.20 -13.04 -2.90
CA ILE A 212 -2.75 -13.95 -1.85
C ILE A 212 -3.98 -14.40 -1.08
N ASN A 213 -4.14 -15.72 -0.95
CA ASN A 213 -5.23 -16.29 -0.17
C ASN A 213 -4.93 -16.22 1.33
N GLY A 214 -5.96 -16.20 2.17
CA GLY A 214 -5.85 -16.50 3.59
C GLY A 214 -5.65 -17.99 3.87
N ALA A 215 -5.17 -18.31 5.07
CA ALA A 215 -5.24 -19.66 5.62
C ALA A 215 -6.54 -19.84 6.43
N SER A 216 -6.99 -21.10 6.59
CA SER A 216 -8.26 -21.42 7.27
C SER A 216 -8.32 -21.02 8.75
N ASP A 217 -7.19 -20.65 9.36
CA ASP A 217 -7.08 -20.17 10.73
C ASP A 217 -7.00 -18.62 10.82
N GLY A 218 -7.14 -17.90 9.70
CA GLY A 218 -6.97 -16.45 9.62
C GLY A 218 -5.51 -16.02 9.49
N GLY A 219 -4.58 -16.97 9.36
CA GLY A 219 -3.18 -16.71 9.08
C GLY A 219 -2.91 -16.43 7.60
N LEU A 220 -1.62 -16.31 7.27
CA LEU A 220 -1.18 -16.28 5.88
C LEU A 220 -0.74 -17.69 5.48
N PRO A 221 -0.92 -18.10 4.22
CA PRO A 221 -0.41 -19.37 3.77
C PRO A 221 1.13 -19.33 3.78
N GLY A 222 1.78 -20.50 3.75
CA GLY A 222 3.23 -20.55 3.51
C GLY A 222 3.62 -20.00 2.12
N ASP A 223 4.92 -19.83 1.88
CA ASP A 223 5.60 -19.10 0.79
C ASP A 223 5.21 -19.42 -0.69
N LEU A 224 4.17 -20.24 -0.96
CA LEU A 224 3.84 -20.77 -2.29
C LEU A 224 2.38 -20.58 -2.75
N GLN A 225 1.52 -19.88 -2.01
CA GLN A 225 0.10 -19.72 -2.39
C GLN A 225 -0.26 -18.33 -2.91
N THR A 226 0.47 -17.85 -3.91
CA THR A 226 -0.06 -16.80 -4.79
C THR A 226 -1.15 -17.40 -5.68
N LEU A 227 -2.38 -16.90 -5.53
CA LEU A 227 -3.52 -17.32 -6.36
C LEU A 227 -3.40 -16.78 -7.78
N GLY A 228 -3.03 -15.50 -7.88
CA GLY A 228 -2.96 -14.78 -9.13
C GLY A 228 -1.78 -13.83 -9.17
N LEU A 229 -1.21 -13.67 -10.36
CA LEU A 229 -0.10 -12.76 -10.61
C LEU A 229 -0.36 -12.03 -11.90
N TRP A 230 -0.29 -10.70 -11.85
CA TRP A 230 -0.33 -9.85 -13.01
C TRP A 230 0.86 -8.89 -13.00
N ARG A 231 1.48 -8.70 -14.15
CA ARG A 231 2.67 -7.87 -14.31
C ARG A 231 2.68 -7.24 -15.69
N SER A 232 2.99 -5.95 -15.76
CA SER A 232 3.08 -5.24 -17.04
C SER A 232 4.10 -4.11 -16.99
N VAL A 233 4.88 -3.98 -18.06
CA VAL A 233 5.59 -2.75 -18.47
C VAL A 233 4.94 -2.10 -19.69
N GLU A 234 4.07 -2.83 -20.39
CA GLU A 234 3.32 -2.32 -21.55
C GLU A 234 2.40 -1.17 -21.17
N ASN A 235 2.01 -0.35 -22.16
CA ASN A 235 1.13 0.80 -21.99
C ASN A 235 1.61 1.79 -20.92
N PHE A 236 2.91 2.09 -20.89
CA PHE A 236 3.51 3.04 -19.95
C PHE A 236 3.43 2.63 -18.47
N ARG A 237 3.30 1.33 -18.20
CA ARG A 237 3.28 0.77 -16.84
C ARG A 237 4.66 0.47 -16.28
N GLN A 238 5.70 1.04 -16.90
CA GLN A 238 7.07 0.99 -16.41
C GLN A 238 7.30 2.10 -15.40
N ALA A 239 7.99 1.75 -14.32
CA ALA A 239 8.30 2.57 -13.16
C ALA A 239 7.05 3.29 -12.61
N PRO A 240 5.98 2.58 -12.23
CA PRO A 240 4.82 3.24 -11.68
C PRO A 240 5.18 3.90 -10.33
N GLU A 241 4.57 5.05 -10.07
CA GLU A 241 4.75 5.88 -8.88
C GLU A 241 3.40 6.15 -8.22
N LEU A 242 3.40 6.49 -6.92
CA LEU A 242 2.17 6.79 -6.16
C LEU A 242 1.09 5.71 -6.35
N LEU A 243 1.40 4.47 -5.97
CA LEU A 243 0.46 3.36 -6.11
C LEU A 243 -0.66 3.49 -5.07
N ASP A 244 -1.88 3.23 -5.50
CA ASP A 244 -2.98 2.92 -4.60
C ASP A 244 -3.87 1.83 -5.20
N VAL A 245 -4.62 1.12 -4.35
CA VAL A 245 -5.45 0.00 -4.78
C VAL A 245 -6.74 -0.09 -3.97
N ALA A 246 -7.83 -0.42 -4.66
CA ALA A 246 -9.12 -0.71 -4.07
C ALA A 246 -9.69 -2.01 -4.67
N THR A 247 -10.73 -2.51 -4.02
CA THR A 247 -11.54 -3.65 -4.47
C THR A 247 -13.00 -3.26 -4.42
N GLY A 248 -13.82 -3.80 -5.32
CA GLY A 248 -15.25 -3.50 -5.38
C GLY A 248 -15.97 -4.37 -6.41
N ASP A 249 -17.29 -4.40 -6.33
CA ASP A 249 -18.20 -5.11 -7.24
C ASP A 249 -18.56 -4.19 -8.42
N LEU A 250 -17.75 -4.16 -9.46
CA LEU A 250 -17.93 -3.24 -10.60
C LEU A 250 -18.95 -3.76 -11.63
N ASP A 251 -19.27 -5.05 -11.63
CA ASP A 251 -20.19 -5.65 -12.58
C ASP A 251 -21.58 -6.00 -11.99
N GLY A 252 -21.75 -5.85 -10.68
CA GLY A 252 -22.99 -6.02 -9.94
C GLY A 252 -23.36 -7.48 -9.69
N ASP A 253 -22.38 -8.38 -9.67
CA ASP A 253 -22.61 -9.82 -9.46
C ASP A 253 -22.70 -10.22 -7.97
N GLY A 254 -22.46 -9.27 -7.07
CA GLY A 254 -22.54 -9.41 -5.62
C GLY A 254 -21.21 -9.72 -4.95
N TYR A 255 -20.09 -9.74 -5.68
CA TYR A 255 -18.76 -9.98 -5.15
C TYR A 255 -17.86 -8.76 -5.30
N ASN A 256 -17.13 -8.38 -4.25
CA ASN A 256 -16.10 -7.35 -4.36
C ASN A 256 -14.82 -7.97 -4.94
N ASP A 257 -14.85 -8.37 -6.20
CA ASP A 257 -13.80 -9.22 -6.79
C ASP A 257 -12.96 -8.55 -7.89
N GLU A 258 -13.34 -7.36 -8.34
CA GLU A 258 -12.45 -6.55 -9.17
C GLU A 258 -11.39 -5.84 -8.31
N VAL A 259 -10.15 -5.85 -8.80
CA VAL A 259 -9.03 -5.09 -8.25
C VAL A 259 -8.80 -3.85 -9.10
N ILE A 260 -8.94 -2.68 -8.48
CA ILE A 260 -8.72 -1.38 -9.12
C ILE A 260 -7.37 -0.84 -8.70
N VAL A 261 -6.44 -0.75 -9.64
CA VAL A 261 -5.10 -0.22 -9.39
C VAL A 261 -4.98 1.19 -9.97
N ALA A 262 -4.66 2.15 -9.12
CA ALA A 262 -4.34 3.52 -9.51
C ALA A 262 -2.85 3.77 -9.35
N PHE A 263 -2.24 4.42 -10.34
CA PHE A 263 -0.84 4.85 -10.25
C PHE A 263 -0.55 6.04 -11.14
N ARG A 264 0.45 6.82 -10.75
CA ARG A 264 1.08 7.84 -11.59
C ARG A 264 2.16 7.19 -12.45
N GLU A 265 2.26 7.58 -13.71
CA GLU A 265 3.36 7.18 -14.58
C GLU A 265 4.64 7.97 -14.27
N ALA A 266 5.81 7.33 -14.21
CA ALA A 266 7.06 8.05 -13.91
C ALA A 266 7.41 9.13 -14.94
N THR A 267 7.20 8.84 -16.22
CA THR A 267 7.69 9.70 -17.30
C THR A 267 6.70 10.75 -17.77
N MET A 268 5.45 10.67 -17.32
CA MET A 268 4.37 11.51 -17.85
C MET A 268 3.48 12.05 -16.74
N ASP A 269 2.78 13.13 -17.04
CA ASP A 269 1.81 13.79 -16.18
C ASP A 269 0.44 13.09 -16.19
N TRP A 270 0.45 11.75 -16.16
CA TRP A 270 -0.73 10.91 -16.31
C TRP A 270 -0.91 9.98 -15.11
N ILE A 271 -2.18 9.81 -14.74
CA ILE A 271 -2.63 8.73 -13.85
C ILE A 271 -3.23 7.64 -14.73
N GLN A 272 -2.95 6.38 -14.40
CA GLN A 272 -3.63 5.22 -14.95
C GLN A 272 -4.48 4.54 -13.89
N LEU A 273 -5.63 4.04 -14.35
CA LEU A 273 -6.45 3.07 -13.66
C LEU A 273 -6.40 1.76 -14.46
N VAL A 274 -6.17 0.65 -13.78
CA VAL A 274 -6.24 -0.70 -14.35
C VAL A 274 -7.20 -1.51 -13.49
N VAL A 275 -8.20 -2.11 -14.12
CA VAL A 275 -9.15 -3.02 -13.47
C VAL A 275 -8.75 -4.44 -13.82
N LEU A 276 -8.56 -5.27 -12.80
CA LEU A 276 -8.19 -6.67 -12.93
C LEU A 276 -9.28 -7.54 -12.29
N GLU A 277 -9.47 -8.74 -12.83
CA GLU A 277 -10.37 -9.76 -12.30
C GLU A 277 -9.59 -11.06 -12.12
N TYR A 278 -9.93 -11.82 -11.07
CA TYR A 278 -9.41 -13.17 -10.91
C TYR A 278 -10.09 -14.14 -11.87
N THR A 279 -9.34 -14.65 -12.83
CA THR A 279 -9.84 -15.57 -13.86
C THR A 279 -9.09 -16.90 -13.77
N PRO A 280 -9.60 -17.90 -13.04
CA PRO A 280 -8.92 -19.18 -12.86
C PRO A 280 -8.48 -19.82 -14.18
N ASN A 281 -7.23 -20.28 -14.24
CA ASN A 281 -6.57 -20.89 -15.41
C ASN A 281 -6.25 -19.92 -16.56
N HIS A 282 -6.48 -18.62 -16.42
CA HIS A 282 -5.97 -17.63 -17.35
C HIS A 282 -4.44 -17.59 -17.31
N GLN A 283 -3.79 -17.63 -18.48
CA GLN A 283 -2.34 -17.59 -18.60
C GLN A 283 -1.97 -16.83 -19.87
N GLN A 284 -1.24 -15.74 -19.74
CA GLN A 284 -0.80 -14.93 -20.87
C GLN A 284 0.56 -14.28 -20.62
N GLY A 285 1.34 -14.15 -21.71
CA GLY A 285 2.61 -13.44 -21.67
C GLY A 285 3.76 -14.21 -20.99
N SER A 286 4.86 -13.51 -20.74
CA SER A 286 6.05 -13.99 -20.04
C SER A 286 6.93 -12.82 -19.57
N GLY A 287 7.80 -13.07 -18.59
CA GLY A 287 8.79 -12.09 -18.15
C GLY A 287 8.16 -10.86 -17.48
N SER A 288 8.37 -9.67 -18.07
CA SER A 288 7.87 -8.40 -17.53
C SER A 288 6.42 -8.06 -17.92
N ASN A 289 5.81 -8.85 -18.83
CA ASN A 289 4.40 -8.78 -19.16
C ASN A 289 3.83 -10.19 -18.99
N TYR A 290 3.25 -10.47 -17.84
CA TYR A 290 2.84 -11.82 -17.45
C TYR A 290 1.54 -11.77 -16.66
N GLU A 291 0.63 -12.67 -16.99
CA GLU A 291 -0.68 -12.80 -16.40
C GLU A 291 -0.91 -14.28 -16.08
N SER A 292 -1.27 -14.56 -14.84
CA SER A 292 -1.56 -15.90 -14.33
C SER A 292 -2.72 -15.80 -13.36
N ASN A 293 -3.86 -16.35 -13.73
CA ASN A 293 -5.13 -16.29 -13.00
C ASN A 293 -5.65 -14.87 -12.70
N LEU A 294 -5.04 -13.82 -13.26
CA LEU A 294 -5.49 -12.44 -13.16
C LEU A 294 -5.52 -11.86 -14.56
N MET A 295 -6.65 -11.32 -15.00
CA MET A 295 -6.82 -10.71 -16.31
C MET A 295 -7.12 -9.22 -16.17
N ALA A 296 -6.54 -8.39 -17.04
CA ALA A 296 -6.93 -6.98 -17.14
C ALA A 296 -8.24 -6.84 -17.93
N LEU A 297 -9.28 -6.32 -17.28
CA LEU A 297 -10.59 -6.06 -17.89
C LEU A 297 -10.61 -4.73 -18.62
N ALA A 298 -10.06 -3.71 -17.98
CA ALA A 298 -10.09 -2.35 -18.47
C ALA A 298 -8.84 -1.58 -18.06
N SER A 299 -8.54 -0.54 -18.83
CA SER A 299 -7.58 0.48 -18.41
C SER A 299 -8.02 1.85 -18.88
N LEU A 300 -7.93 2.83 -17.99
CA LEU A 300 -8.18 4.23 -18.27
C LEU A 300 -6.92 5.03 -18.00
N ARG A 301 -6.73 6.09 -18.77
CA ARG A 301 -5.61 7.01 -18.65
C ARG A 301 -6.13 8.44 -18.56
N VAL A 302 -5.67 9.19 -17.56
CA VAL A 302 -6.14 10.54 -17.27
C VAL A 302 -4.96 11.49 -17.16
N GLU A 303 -4.99 12.58 -17.93
CA GLU A 303 -4.01 13.66 -17.78
C GLU A 303 -4.25 14.39 -16.45
N ALA A 304 -3.21 14.47 -15.62
CA ALA A 304 -3.29 14.89 -14.24
C ALA A 304 -2.28 15.97 -13.87
N GLY A 305 -1.26 16.23 -14.70
CA GLY A 305 -0.16 17.12 -14.31
C GLY A 305 0.80 16.42 -13.34
N LYS A 306 1.59 17.24 -12.62
CA LYS A 306 2.39 16.77 -11.50
C LYS A 306 1.47 16.42 -10.33
N VAL A 307 1.44 15.16 -9.92
CA VAL A 307 0.64 14.66 -8.79
C VAL A 307 1.56 14.42 -7.59
N LEU A 308 1.13 14.82 -6.38
CA LEU A 308 1.88 14.57 -5.14
C LEU A 308 1.29 13.40 -4.35
N ASN A 309 -0.04 13.28 -4.33
CA ASN A 309 -0.81 12.26 -3.64
C ASN A 309 -1.89 11.69 -4.58
N LEU A 310 -2.10 10.38 -4.48
CA LEU A 310 -3.10 9.63 -5.22
C LEU A 310 -3.88 8.74 -4.25
N GLY A 311 -5.18 8.64 -4.45
CA GLY A 311 -6.07 7.73 -3.73
C GLY A 311 -7.14 7.16 -4.65
N VAL A 312 -7.49 5.90 -4.46
CA VAL A 312 -8.59 5.22 -5.14
C VAL A 312 -9.47 4.48 -4.14
N ALA A 313 -10.77 4.55 -4.35
CA ALA A 313 -11.75 3.77 -3.61
C ALA A 313 -12.82 3.26 -4.57
N ALA A 314 -13.49 2.17 -4.19
CA ALA A 314 -14.66 1.67 -4.88
C ALA A 314 -15.79 1.48 -3.87
N ALA A 315 -16.99 1.94 -4.20
CA ALA A 315 -18.19 1.80 -3.37
C ALA A 315 -19.43 2.07 -4.23
N ASP A 316 -20.58 1.54 -3.82
CA ASP A 316 -21.90 1.88 -4.37
C ASP A 316 -22.32 3.27 -3.85
N ILE A 317 -22.20 4.29 -4.70
CA ILE A 317 -22.44 5.70 -4.37
C ILE A 317 -23.83 6.14 -4.84
N ASP A 318 -24.35 5.53 -5.90
CA ASP A 318 -25.64 5.91 -6.49
C ASP A 318 -26.82 5.01 -6.09
N GLY A 319 -26.54 3.87 -5.45
CA GLY A 319 -27.50 2.93 -4.89
C GLY A 319 -27.98 1.86 -5.87
N ASP A 320 -27.26 1.60 -6.96
CA ASP A 320 -27.63 0.60 -7.96
C ASP A 320 -27.03 -0.80 -7.74
N TYR A 321 -26.32 -0.98 -6.62
CA TYR A 321 -25.57 -2.19 -6.23
C TYR A 321 -24.33 -2.48 -7.08
N GLN A 322 -23.90 -1.57 -7.95
CA GLN A 322 -22.60 -1.60 -8.59
C GLN A 322 -21.69 -0.57 -7.91
N ALA A 323 -20.43 -0.91 -7.74
CA ALA A 323 -19.47 0.01 -7.20
C ALA A 323 -18.98 0.99 -8.28
N GLU A 324 -18.98 2.28 -7.99
CA GLU A 324 -18.26 3.25 -8.79
C GLU A 324 -16.81 3.39 -8.31
N ILE A 325 -15.93 3.76 -9.25
CA ILE A 325 -14.54 4.05 -8.93
C ILE A 325 -14.41 5.54 -8.59
N VAL A 326 -13.98 5.85 -7.37
CA VAL A 326 -13.61 7.21 -6.95
C VAL A 326 -12.10 7.36 -6.99
N LEU A 327 -11.62 8.21 -7.89
CA LEU A 327 -10.23 8.62 -8.00
C LEU A 327 -10.03 10.02 -7.42
N ALA A 328 -9.19 10.13 -6.40
CA ALA A 328 -8.81 11.41 -5.80
C ALA A 328 -7.31 11.65 -5.97
N TYR A 329 -6.93 12.84 -6.41
CA TYR A 329 -5.51 13.20 -6.52
C TYR A 329 -5.32 14.71 -6.38
N ASP A 330 -4.14 15.09 -5.94
CA ASP A 330 -3.77 16.49 -5.79
C ASP A 330 -2.81 16.94 -6.90
N HIS A 331 -2.61 18.26 -6.98
CA HIS A 331 -1.76 18.87 -8.01
C HIS A 331 -0.58 19.55 -7.35
N GLY A 332 0.63 19.22 -7.78
CA GLY A 332 1.84 19.92 -7.38
C GLY A 332 1.79 21.36 -7.84
N ASN A 333 1.99 22.30 -6.91
CA ASN A 333 2.11 23.70 -7.24
C ASN A 333 3.47 23.97 -7.92
N GLU A 334 3.45 24.48 -9.15
CA GLU A 334 4.66 24.82 -9.91
C GLU A 334 5.51 25.89 -9.19
N ASP A 335 4.86 26.79 -8.44
CA ASP A 335 5.53 27.87 -7.71
C ASP A 335 6.04 27.42 -6.32
N ASN A 336 5.58 26.28 -5.80
CA ASN A 336 5.96 25.77 -4.48
C ASN A 336 5.97 24.24 -4.43
N ASP A 337 7.13 23.67 -4.70
CA ASP A 337 7.33 22.23 -4.77
C ASP A 337 6.92 21.51 -3.46
N GLY A 338 6.23 20.38 -3.60
CA GLY A 338 5.71 19.59 -2.48
C GLY A 338 4.42 20.13 -1.83
N PHE A 339 3.85 21.23 -2.32
CA PHE A 339 2.56 21.73 -1.87
C PHE A 339 1.48 21.59 -2.95
N SER A 340 0.28 21.20 -2.53
CA SER A 340 -0.92 21.28 -3.34
C SER A 340 -1.90 22.29 -2.75
N ASN A 341 -2.58 23.03 -3.62
CA ASN A 341 -3.72 23.87 -3.27
C ASN A 341 -5.01 23.39 -3.95
N LYS A 342 -4.97 22.23 -4.62
CA LYS A 342 -6.09 21.72 -5.42
C LYS A 342 -6.16 20.20 -5.33
N ILE A 343 -7.33 19.70 -4.97
CA ILE A 343 -7.68 18.28 -5.05
C ILE A 343 -8.66 18.12 -6.21
N THR A 344 -8.47 17.09 -7.01
CA THR A 344 -9.40 16.64 -8.05
C THR A 344 -9.98 15.31 -7.62
N VAL A 345 -11.31 15.20 -7.70
CA VAL A 345 -12.04 13.96 -7.46
C VAL A 345 -12.81 13.64 -8.74
N ARG A 346 -12.73 12.38 -9.19
CA ARG A 346 -13.46 11.86 -10.34
C ARG A 346 -14.16 10.57 -9.93
N THR A 347 -15.39 10.40 -10.41
CA THR A 347 -16.17 9.17 -10.27
C THR A 347 -16.35 8.58 -11.66
N TYR A 348 -16.23 7.27 -11.79
CA TYR A 348 -16.36 6.54 -13.06
C TYR A 348 -17.46 5.50 -13.00
#